data_AF-A0A843HPB9-F1
#
_entry.id   AF-A0A843HPB9-F1
#
_cell.length_a   1.000
_cell.length_b   1.000
_cell.length_c   1.000
_cell.angle_alpha   90.00
_cell.angle_beta   90.00
_cell.angle_gamma   90.00
#
_symmetry.space_group_name_H-M   'P 1'
#
loop_
_entity.id
_entity.type
_entity.pdbx_description
1 polymer ?
#
loop_
_entity_poly.entity_id
_entity_poly.type
_entity_poly.pdbx_seq_one_letter_code
_entity_poly.pdbx_strand_id
1 'polypeptide(L)'
;MTVFEKLNEARLRFQNAGVKKSGHNKFAGYTYYELADILPFINQIANELKFCCVVNFTPELATLDFCDLEGDGRIQFTSPMSNASLKGCHEVQNLGAVETYIKRYLYQNCFEIVEADALDGVMDPNNAEAEVESLIAQVKTKMSTMTDEQLDFTNKAISARDVGKLKTILSKYK
;
A
#
# COMPACT_ATOMS: atom_id res chain seq x y z
N MET A 1 1.63 -33.43 -2.36
CA MET A 1 2.47 -32.32 -1.87
C MET A 1 2.24 -32.18 -0.38
N THR A 2 3.29 -32.00 0.42
CA THR A 2 3.16 -31.61 1.84
C THR A 2 2.64 -30.19 1.95
N VAL A 3 2.19 -29.78 3.15
CA VAL A 3 1.76 -28.40 3.42
C VAL A 3 2.86 -27.36 3.08
N PHE A 4 4.14 -27.69 3.32
CA PHE A 4 5.26 -26.81 2.99
C PHE A 4 5.50 -26.71 1.49
N GLU A 5 5.37 -27.82 0.75
CA GLU A 5 5.44 -27.81 -0.71
C GLU A 5 4.30 -26.98 -1.32
N LYS A 6 3.08 -27.12 -0.78
CA LYS A 6 1.91 -26.31 -1.20
C LYS A 6 2.14 -24.83 -0.94
N LEU A 7 2.65 -24.46 0.23
CA LEU A 7 2.98 -23.08 0.58
C LEU A 7 4.03 -22.50 -0.38
N ASN A 8 5.12 -23.24 -0.62
CA ASN A 8 6.19 -22.81 -1.52
C ASN A 8 5.70 -22.62 -2.96
N GLU A 9 4.92 -23.57 -3.48
CA GLU A 9 4.32 -23.45 -4.82
C GLU A 9 3.35 -22.27 -4.91
N ALA A 10 2.54 -22.04 -3.87
CA ALA A 10 1.61 -20.91 -3.84
C ALA A 10 2.35 -19.55 -3.88
N ARG A 11 3.45 -19.42 -3.14
CA ARG A 11 4.34 -18.25 -3.16
C ARG A 11 4.88 -17.99 -4.56
N LEU A 12 5.42 -19.03 -5.21
CA LEU A 12 5.96 -18.94 -6.56
C LEU A 12 4.89 -18.52 -7.59
N ARG A 13 3.70 -19.12 -7.53
CA ARG A 13 2.58 -18.75 -8.42
C ARG A 13 2.14 -17.32 -8.23
N PHE A 14 2.03 -16.85 -7.00
CA PHE A 14 1.66 -15.47 -6.73
C PHE A 14 2.69 -14.48 -7.30
N GLN A 15 3.99 -14.73 -7.07
CA GLN A 15 5.07 -13.90 -7.60
C GLN A 15 5.06 -13.85 -9.14
N ASN A 16 4.78 -14.98 -9.79
CA ASN A 16 4.72 -15.07 -11.25
C ASN A 16 3.42 -14.52 -11.86
N ALA A 17 2.37 -14.26 -11.06
CA ALA A 17 1.08 -13.79 -11.56
C ALA A 17 1.07 -12.32 -11.98
N GLY A 18 2.13 -11.55 -11.66
CA GLY A 18 2.23 -10.14 -12.06
C GLY A 18 1.15 -9.25 -11.43
N VAL A 19 0.72 -9.58 -10.21
CA VAL A 19 -0.34 -8.85 -9.48
C VAL A 19 0.07 -7.39 -9.30
N LYS A 20 -0.81 -6.48 -9.73
CA LYS A 20 -0.60 -5.03 -9.62
C LYS A 20 -1.18 -4.49 -8.33
N LYS A 21 -0.47 -3.54 -7.72
CA LYS A 21 -0.94 -2.75 -6.59
C LYS A 21 -2.05 -1.80 -7.03
N SER A 22 -3.18 -1.82 -6.34
CA SER A 22 -4.26 -0.83 -6.54
C SER A 22 -4.29 0.26 -5.46
N GLY A 23 -3.72 -0.02 -4.29
CA GLY A 23 -3.67 0.89 -3.16
C GLY A 23 -2.73 2.06 -3.38
N HIS A 24 -3.15 3.25 -2.98
CA HIS A 24 -2.34 4.47 -3.10
C HIS A 24 -2.44 5.35 -1.87
N ASN A 25 -1.31 5.57 -1.21
CA ASN A 25 -1.20 6.54 -0.13
C ASN A 25 -0.92 7.91 -0.76
N LYS A 26 -1.96 8.75 -0.88
CA LYS A 26 -1.82 10.09 -1.48
C LYS A 26 -0.92 11.04 -0.68
N PHE A 27 -0.84 10.85 0.64
CA PHE A 27 -0.05 11.72 1.52
C PHE A 27 1.44 11.40 1.42
N ALA A 28 1.78 10.12 1.38
CA ALA A 28 3.16 9.64 1.33
C ALA A 28 3.59 9.16 -0.08
N GLY A 29 2.78 9.38 -1.12
CA GLY A 29 3.16 9.15 -2.51
C GLY A 29 3.46 7.71 -2.95
N TYR A 30 3.27 6.69 -2.10
CA TYR A 30 3.57 5.29 -2.44
C TYR A 30 2.33 4.47 -2.79
N THR A 31 2.55 3.38 -3.53
CA THR A 31 1.52 2.37 -3.81
C THR A 31 1.76 1.11 -2.98
N TYR A 32 0.68 0.45 -2.62
CA TYR A 32 0.70 -0.73 -1.75
C TYR A 32 -0.33 -1.76 -2.23
N TYR A 33 -0.16 -3.02 -1.84
CA TYR A 33 -1.15 -4.05 -2.14
C TYR A 33 -2.40 -3.91 -1.26
N GLU A 34 -3.58 -4.01 -1.85
CA GLU A 34 -4.83 -4.16 -1.11
C GLU A 34 -5.22 -5.63 -0.98
N LEU A 35 -6.09 -5.96 -0.01
CA LEU A 35 -6.64 -7.31 0.08
C LEU A 35 -7.37 -7.71 -1.21
N ALA A 36 -8.00 -6.76 -1.90
CA ALA A 36 -8.65 -6.99 -3.19
C ALA A 36 -7.64 -7.39 -4.30
N ASP A 37 -6.38 -6.97 -4.19
CA ASP A 37 -5.32 -7.37 -5.12
C ASP A 37 -4.83 -8.79 -4.82
N ILE A 38 -4.82 -9.19 -3.54
CA ILE A 38 -4.19 -10.43 -3.08
C ILE A 38 -5.20 -11.60 -3.08
N LEU A 39 -6.34 -11.42 -2.43
CA LEU A 39 -7.25 -12.51 -2.08
C LEU A 39 -7.81 -13.27 -3.29
N PRO A 40 -8.24 -12.64 -4.40
CA PRO A 40 -8.77 -13.38 -5.55
C PRO A 40 -7.76 -14.36 -6.13
N PHE A 41 -6.50 -13.94 -6.29
CA PHE A 41 -5.42 -14.79 -6.81
C PHE A 41 -5.07 -15.92 -5.84
N ILE A 42 -4.90 -15.60 -4.56
CA ILE A 42 -4.61 -16.62 -3.55
C ILE A 42 -5.74 -17.63 -3.45
N ASN A 43 -7.00 -17.21 -3.52
CA ASN A 43 -8.15 -18.13 -3.49
C ASN A 43 -8.19 -19.07 -4.69
N GLN A 44 -7.82 -18.58 -5.88
CA GLN A 44 -7.69 -19.44 -7.05
C GLN A 44 -6.59 -20.49 -6.86
N ILE A 45 -5.39 -20.05 -6.45
CA ILE A 45 -4.26 -20.93 -6.16
C ILE A 45 -4.63 -21.95 -5.06
N ALA A 46 -5.34 -21.51 -4.02
CA ALA A 46 -5.82 -22.34 -2.92
C ALA A 46 -6.76 -23.46 -3.40
N ASN A 47 -7.68 -23.14 -4.30
CA ASN A 47 -8.59 -24.13 -4.87
C ASN A 47 -7.87 -25.17 -5.75
N GLU A 48 -6.84 -24.74 -6.49
CA GLU A 48 -6.01 -25.61 -7.35
C GLU A 48 -5.10 -26.52 -6.52
N LEU A 49 -4.42 -25.97 -5.52
CA LEU A 49 -3.45 -26.68 -4.67
C LEU A 49 -4.07 -27.35 -3.44
N LYS A 50 -5.39 -27.22 -3.25
CA LYS A 50 -6.14 -27.79 -2.12
C LYS A 50 -5.56 -27.37 -0.76
N PHE A 51 -5.50 -26.06 -0.53
CA PHE A 51 -5.27 -25.48 0.80
C PHE A 51 -6.33 -24.43 1.12
N CYS A 52 -6.37 -23.97 2.37
CA CYS A 52 -7.18 -22.83 2.78
C CYS A 52 -6.38 -21.92 3.73
N CYS A 53 -6.62 -20.61 3.68
CA CYS A 53 -6.10 -19.65 4.65
C CYS A 53 -7.22 -19.21 5.58
N VAL A 54 -7.05 -19.41 6.89
CA VAL A 54 -8.02 -19.03 7.92
C VAL A 54 -7.42 -17.94 8.79
N VAL A 55 -8.08 -16.79 8.87
CA VAL A 55 -7.64 -15.66 9.70
C VAL A 55 -8.54 -15.53 10.93
N ASN A 56 -7.92 -15.39 12.09
CA ASN A 56 -8.59 -15.16 13.37
C ASN A 56 -7.97 -13.98 14.11
N PHE A 57 -8.76 -13.34 14.95
CA PHE A 57 -8.35 -12.23 15.81
C PHE A 57 -8.77 -12.52 17.25
N THR A 58 -7.84 -12.33 18.18
CA THR A 58 -8.10 -12.17 19.60
C THR A 58 -7.80 -10.71 19.99
N PRO A 59 -8.09 -10.28 21.24
CA PRO A 59 -7.74 -8.93 21.66
C PRO A 59 -6.22 -8.63 21.56
N GLU A 60 -5.36 -9.64 21.66
CA GLU A 60 -3.89 -9.48 21.70
C GLU A 60 -3.20 -9.96 20.42
N LEU A 61 -3.78 -10.91 19.68
CA LEU A 61 -3.09 -11.61 18.60
C LEU A 61 -3.98 -11.81 17.37
N ALA A 62 -3.42 -11.54 16.20
CA ALA A 62 -3.97 -11.98 14.93
C ALA A 62 -3.20 -13.19 14.40
N THR A 63 -3.90 -14.15 13.83
CA THR A 63 -3.31 -15.37 13.27
C THR A 63 -3.82 -15.64 11.86
N LEU A 64 -2.96 -16.16 11.00
CA LEU A 64 -3.33 -16.79 9.74
C LEU A 64 -2.82 -18.23 9.74
N ASP A 65 -3.74 -19.17 9.55
CA ASP A 65 -3.44 -20.58 9.39
C ASP A 65 -3.53 -20.97 7.92
N PHE A 66 -2.41 -21.45 7.38
CA PHE A 66 -2.36 -22.12 6.07
C PHE A 66 -2.59 -23.61 6.31
N CYS A 67 -3.77 -24.09 5.94
CA CYS A 67 -4.25 -25.45 6.20
C CYS A 67 -4.26 -26.28 4.91
N ASP A 68 -3.64 -27.45 4.93
CA ASP A 68 -3.79 -28.46 3.90
C ASP A 68 -5.23 -29.03 3.94
N LEU A 69 -5.89 -29.16 2.78
CA LEU A 69 -7.22 -29.75 2.68
C LEU A 69 -7.21 -31.25 2.34
N GLU A 70 -6.05 -31.81 2.01
CA GLU A 70 -5.87 -33.22 1.65
C GLU A 70 -5.09 -33.99 2.73
N GLY A 71 -4.65 -33.30 3.78
CA GLY A 71 -3.92 -33.86 4.92
C GLY A 71 -4.20 -33.08 6.21
N ASP A 72 -3.37 -33.28 7.22
CA ASP A 72 -3.45 -32.64 8.53
C ASP A 72 -2.43 -31.49 8.72
N GLY A 73 -1.64 -31.20 7.69
CA GLY A 73 -0.59 -30.19 7.72
C GLY A 73 -1.14 -28.77 7.91
N ARG A 74 -0.52 -28.01 8.82
CA ARG A 74 -0.86 -26.61 9.10
C ARG A 74 0.40 -25.80 9.37
N ILE A 75 0.44 -24.57 8.85
CA ILE A 75 1.48 -23.58 9.12
C ILE A 75 0.79 -22.32 9.64
N GLN A 76 1.26 -21.79 10.78
CA GLN A 76 0.67 -20.61 11.40
C GLN A 76 1.59 -19.40 11.26
N PHE A 77 1.00 -18.28 10.86
CA PHE A 77 1.59 -16.95 10.84
C PHE A 77 0.88 -16.09 11.86
N THR A 78 1.61 -15.20 12.53
CA THR A 78 1.04 -14.35 13.59
C THR A 78 1.45 -12.89 13.40
N SER A 79 0.63 -12.01 13.97
CA SER A 79 0.93 -10.58 14.10
C SER A 79 0.34 -10.10 15.44
N PRO A 80 1.04 -9.25 16.20
CA PRO A 80 0.44 -8.60 17.35
C PRO A 80 -0.74 -7.72 16.89
N MET A 81 -1.73 -7.55 17.77
CA MET A 81 -2.79 -6.55 17.58
C MET A 81 -2.26 -5.13 17.80
N SER A 82 -2.95 -4.16 17.22
CA SER A 82 -2.66 -2.74 17.37
C SER A 82 -3.95 -1.94 17.55
N ASN A 83 -3.82 -0.63 17.77
CA ASN A 83 -4.95 0.26 17.93
C ASN A 83 -5.00 1.28 16.79
N ALA A 84 -6.20 1.72 16.42
CA ALA A 84 -6.43 2.83 15.51
C ALA A 84 -7.35 3.88 16.15
N SER A 85 -7.11 5.14 15.83
CA SER A 85 -7.99 6.26 16.19
C SER A 85 -8.18 7.16 14.97
N LEU A 86 -9.03 6.71 14.05
CA LEU A 86 -9.34 7.44 12.83
C LEU A 86 -10.36 8.53 13.13
N LYS A 87 -10.07 9.75 12.69
CA LYS A 87 -10.96 10.90 12.90
C LYS A 87 -12.33 10.64 12.28
N GLY A 88 -13.39 10.71 13.09
CA GLY A 88 -14.76 10.52 12.64
C GLY A 88 -15.22 9.06 12.56
N CYS A 89 -14.43 8.11 13.08
CA CYS A 89 -14.81 6.69 13.15
C CYS A 89 -15.18 6.29 14.58
N HIS A 90 -16.22 5.46 14.71
CA HIS A 90 -16.58 4.78 15.96
C HIS A 90 -15.61 3.61 16.26
N GLU A 91 -15.60 3.14 17.50
CA GLU A 91 -14.68 2.07 17.95
C GLU A 91 -14.70 0.82 17.07
N VAL A 92 -15.88 0.35 16.66
CA VAL A 92 -15.99 -0.82 15.78
C VAL A 92 -15.39 -0.58 14.38
N GLN A 93 -15.44 0.65 13.88
CA GLN A 93 -14.82 1.01 12.60
C GLN A 93 -13.31 1.11 12.72
N ASN A 94 -12.81 1.61 13.86
CA ASN A 94 -11.39 1.60 14.18
C ASN A 94 -10.88 0.15 14.29
N LEU A 95 -11.63 -0.74 14.94
CA LEU A 95 -11.30 -2.17 15.01
C LEU A 95 -11.26 -2.80 13.61
N GLY A 96 -12.29 -2.57 12.79
CA GLY A 96 -12.31 -3.08 11.41
C GLY A 96 -11.13 -2.57 10.57
N ALA A 97 -10.69 -1.32 10.79
CA ALA A 97 -9.50 -0.78 10.14
C ALA A 97 -8.22 -1.50 10.59
N VAL A 98 -8.05 -1.73 11.90
CA VAL A 98 -6.94 -2.52 12.46
C VAL A 98 -6.91 -3.93 11.87
N GLU A 99 -8.03 -4.66 11.97
CA GLU A 99 -8.14 -6.05 11.52
C GLU A 99 -7.87 -6.18 10.02
N THR A 100 -8.41 -5.27 9.20
CA THR A 100 -8.17 -5.24 7.76
C THR A 100 -6.69 -5.04 7.44
N TYR A 101 -6.03 -4.12 8.16
CA TYR A 101 -4.63 -3.82 7.95
C TYR A 101 -3.73 -4.99 8.37
N ILE A 102 -4.00 -5.58 9.53
CA ILE A 102 -3.25 -6.74 10.03
C ILE A 102 -3.49 -7.97 9.16
N LYS A 103 -4.73 -8.20 8.69
CA LYS A 103 -5.03 -9.28 7.76
C LYS A 103 -4.13 -9.20 6.53
N ARG A 104 -3.95 -8.00 5.97
CA ARG A 104 -3.03 -7.82 4.85
C ARG A 104 -1.60 -8.21 5.21
N TYR A 105 -1.09 -7.80 6.37
CA TYR A 105 0.25 -8.17 6.83
C TYR A 105 0.41 -9.68 7.02
N LEU A 106 -0.60 -10.36 7.56
CA LEU A 106 -0.59 -11.81 7.66
C LEU A 106 -0.50 -12.48 6.29
N TYR A 107 -1.26 -12.01 5.30
CA TYR A 107 -1.17 -12.52 3.92
C TYR A 107 0.19 -12.17 3.28
N GLN A 108 0.69 -10.96 3.47
CA GLN A 108 2.00 -10.58 2.94
C GLN A 108 3.12 -11.46 3.51
N ASN A 109 3.09 -11.73 4.82
CA ASN A 109 4.05 -12.61 5.48
C ASN A 109 3.88 -14.08 5.04
N CYS A 110 2.65 -14.58 4.98
CA CYS A 110 2.35 -15.94 4.53
C CYS A 110 2.86 -16.18 3.10
N PHE A 111 2.66 -15.24 2.19
CA PHE A 111 2.96 -15.40 0.76
C PHE A 111 4.25 -14.70 0.28
N GLU A 112 5.10 -14.22 1.20
CA GLU A 112 6.34 -13.48 0.88
C GLU A 112 6.10 -12.35 -0.12
N ILE A 113 5.00 -11.62 0.07
CA ILE A 113 4.64 -10.47 -0.78
C ILE A 113 5.47 -9.29 -0.30
N VAL A 114 6.56 -9.02 -1.02
CA VAL A 114 7.48 -7.94 -0.71
C VAL A 114 6.95 -6.63 -1.26
N GLU A 115 6.88 -5.60 -0.42
CA GLU A 115 6.70 -4.22 -0.85
C GLU A 115 8.07 -3.55 -1.03
N ALA A 116 8.14 -2.45 -1.79
CA ALA A 116 9.42 -1.76 -1.93
C ALA A 116 9.87 -1.34 -0.53
N ASP A 117 11.12 -1.60 -0.17
CA ASP A 117 11.75 -1.31 1.14
C ASP A 117 11.89 0.22 1.40
N ALA A 118 11.11 1.02 0.69
CA ALA A 118 11.14 2.47 0.66
C ALA A 118 10.43 3.07 1.87
N LEU A 119 10.93 2.78 3.07
CA LEU A 119 10.83 3.73 4.19
C LEU A 119 11.97 4.76 4.15
N ASP A 120 13.07 4.47 3.46
CA ASP A 120 14.28 5.32 3.43
C ASP A 120 14.12 6.66 2.67
N GLY A 121 13.03 6.86 1.91
CA GLY A 121 12.89 8.05 1.05
C GLY A 121 11.74 9.00 1.38
N VAL A 122 10.70 8.53 2.10
CA VAL A 122 9.40 9.24 2.11
C VAL A 122 8.87 9.59 3.50
N MET A 123 9.53 9.10 4.54
CA MET A 123 9.26 9.50 5.93
C MET A 123 10.17 10.63 6.43
N ASP A 124 11.00 11.21 5.57
CA ASP A 124 11.70 12.45 5.92
C ASP A 124 10.86 13.66 5.48
N PRO A 125 10.21 14.41 6.40
CA PRO A 125 9.52 15.65 6.06
C PRO A 125 10.42 16.66 5.33
N ASN A 126 11.75 16.57 5.50
CA ASN A 126 12.70 17.40 4.74
C ASN A 126 12.68 17.09 3.23
N ASN A 127 12.35 15.85 2.83
CA ASN A 127 12.34 15.45 1.42
C ASN A 127 11.07 15.92 0.70
N ALA A 128 9.92 15.94 1.40
CA ALA A 128 8.69 16.55 0.89
C ALA A 128 8.85 18.07 0.70
N GLU A 129 9.55 18.74 1.62
CA GLU A 129 9.84 20.17 1.49
C GLU A 129 10.83 20.44 0.35
N ALA A 130 11.85 19.58 0.17
CA ALA A 130 12.78 19.66 -0.96
C ALA A 130 12.10 19.45 -2.33
N GLU A 131 11.12 18.54 -2.44
CA GLU A 131 10.34 18.36 -3.68
C GLU A 131 9.54 19.62 -4.01
N VAL A 132 8.87 20.22 -3.02
CA VAL A 132 8.09 21.44 -3.19
C VAL A 132 8.98 22.61 -3.62
N GLU A 133 10.13 22.81 -2.98
CA GLU A 133 11.09 23.86 -3.34
C GLU A 133 11.62 23.67 -4.77
N SER A 134 11.95 22.43 -5.15
CA SER A 134 12.39 22.10 -6.51
C SER A 134 11.32 22.42 -7.56
N LEU A 135 10.05 22.07 -7.29
CA LEU A 135 8.94 22.39 -8.19
C LEU A 135 8.71 23.91 -8.31
N ILE A 136 8.77 24.65 -7.20
CA ILE A 136 8.64 26.12 -7.20
C ILE A 136 9.78 26.75 -8.01
N ALA A 137 11.02 26.28 -7.84
CA ALA A 137 12.17 26.78 -8.59
C ALA A 137 11.98 26.55 -10.10
N GLN A 138 11.58 25.35 -10.51
CA GLN A 138 11.29 25.03 -11.90
C GLN A 138 10.18 25.90 -12.48
N VAL A 139 9.09 26.11 -11.75
CA VAL A 139 7.97 26.96 -12.19
C VAL A 139 8.43 28.40 -12.36
N LYS A 140 9.23 28.94 -11.44
CA LYS A 140 9.79 30.30 -11.54
C LYS A 140 10.60 30.51 -12.83
N THR A 141 11.34 29.49 -13.29
CA THR A 141 12.08 29.60 -14.57
C THR A 141 11.17 29.74 -15.80
N LYS A 142 9.90 29.33 -15.70
CA LYS A 142 8.91 29.42 -16.78
C LYS A 142 8.03 30.66 -16.69
N MET A 143 8.04 31.39 -15.58
CA MET A 143 7.20 32.56 -15.39
C MET A 143 7.48 33.70 -16.36
N SER A 144 8.70 33.81 -16.90
CA SER A 144 9.06 34.83 -17.89
C SER A 144 8.35 34.64 -19.25
N THR A 145 7.77 33.46 -19.52
CA THR A 145 7.04 33.17 -20.76
C THR A 145 5.53 33.08 -20.57
N MET A 146 5.02 33.44 -19.38
CA MET A 146 3.61 33.36 -19.01
C MET A 146 2.85 34.66 -19.29
N THR A 147 1.54 34.53 -19.56
CA THR A 147 0.60 35.66 -19.58
C THR A 147 0.25 36.12 -18.15
N ASP A 148 -0.30 37.33 -18.01
CA ASP A 148 -0.69 37.87 -16.70
C ASP A 148 -1.70 36.98 -15.95
N GLU A 149 -2.64 36.37 -16.68
CA GLU A 149 -3.61 35.42 -16.11
C GLU A 149 -2.94 34.13 -15.62
N GLN A 150 -1.95 33.64 -16.36
CA GLN A 150 -1.15 32.47 -15.97
C GLN A 150 -0.27 32.80 -14.76
N LEU A 151 0.26 34.02 -14.68
CA LEU A 151 1.06 34.49 -13.55
C LEU A 151 0.25 34.58 -12.26
N ASP A 152 -0.98 35.11 -12.28
CA ASP A 152 -1.86 35.15 -11.10
C ASP A 152 -2.16 33.75 -10.56
N PHE A 153 -2.54 32.82 -11.45
CA PHE A 153 -2.76 31.42 -11.08
C PHE A 153 -1.50 30.76 -10.50
N THR A 154 -0.35 31.01 -11.14
CA THR A 154 0.94 30.44 -10.73
C THR A 154 1.39 30.98 -9.37
N ASN A 155 1.26 32.29 -9.13
CA ASN A 155 1.60 32.90 -7.84
C ASN A 155 0.72 32.38 -6.70
N LYS A 156 -0.57 32.14 -6.96
CA LYS A 156 -1.48 31.49 -6.00
C LYS A 156 -1.04 30.06 -5.69
N ALA A 157 -0.64 29.28 -6.70
CA ALA A 157 -0.15 27.92 -6.52
C ALA A 157 1.16 27.86 -5.71
N ILE A 158 2.11 28.77 -6.00
CA ILE A 158 3.37 28.91 -5.25
C ILE A 158 3.09 29.30 -3.78
N SER A 159 2.25 30.31 -3.55
CA SER A 159 1.95 30.80 -2.19
C SER A 159 1.23 29.74 -1.35
N ALA A 160 0.39 28.92 -1.98
CA ALA A 160 -0.29 27.80 -1.33
C ALA A 160 0.58 26.54 -1.23
N ARG A 161 1.80 26.53 -1.80
CA ARG A 161 2.69 25.35 -1.90
C ARG A 161 1.96 24.12 -2.47
N ASP A 162 1.07 24.33 -3.45
CA ASP A 162 0.18 23.29 -4.00
C ASP A 162 0.90 22.45 -5.06
N VAL A 163 1.45 21.30 -4.65
CA VAL A 163 2.20 20.37 -5.52
C VAL A 163 1.40 19.94 -6.74
N GLY A 164 0.09 19.70 -6.59
CA GLY A 164 -0.77 19.28 -7.69
C GLY A 164 -0.83 20.35 -8.78
N LYS A 165 -1.10 21.60 -8.40
CA LYS A 165 -1.14 22.73 -9.33
C LYS A 165 0.23 23.02 -9.94
N LEU A 166 1.32 22.96 -9.17
CA LEU A 166 2.68 23.17 -9.68
C LEU A 166 3.05 22.14 -10.75
N LYS A 167 2.72 20.86 -10.56
CA LYS A 167 2.91 19.80 -11.57
C LYS A 167 2.05 20.02 -12.82
N THR A 168 0.80 20.46 -12.66
CA THR A 168 -0.09 20.82 -13.79
C THR A 168 0.41 22.02 -14.59
N ILE A 169 1.04 22.99 -13.92
CA ILE A 169 1.67 24.13 -14.60
C ILE A 169 2.86 23.62 -15.43
N LEU A 170 3.79 22.88 -14.81
CA LEU A 170 4.99 22.38 -15.49
C LEU A 170 4.69 21.44 -16.65
N SER A 171 3.60 20.65 -16.60
CA SER A 171 3.23 19.77 -17.72
C SER A 171 2.86 20.52 -19.00
N LYS A 172 2.55 21.81 -18.93
CA LYS A 172 2.27 22.65 -20.11
C LYS A 172 3.54 23.20 -20.78
N TYR A 173 4.71 22.99 -20.17
CA TYR A 173 6.02 23.49 -20.61
C TYR A 173 7.08 22.39 -20.77
N LYS A 174 6.63 21.12 -20.83
CA LYS A 174 7.43 19.97 -21.29
C LYS A 174 7.33 19.87 -22.81
#